data_AF-A0A9P7NIJ0-F1
#
_entry.id   AF-A0A9P7NIJ0-F1
#
_cell.length_a   1.000
_cell.length_b   1.000
_cell.length_c   1.000
_cell.angle_alpha   90.00
_cell.angle_beta   90.00
_cell.angle_gamma   90.00
#
_symmetry.space_group_name_H-M   'P 1'
#
loop_
_entity.id
_entity.type
_entity.pdbx_description
1 polymer ?
#
loop_
_entity_poly.entity_id
_entity_poly.type
_entity_poly.pdbx_seq_one_letter_code
_entity_poly.pdbx_strand_id
1 'polypeptide(L)'
;MTAHNYINHSNIHLKWSRNIAPVLTLKSGSEVTFDLRDGYNNLITPSSKPDDLPGLDTTQADPAFGPVAVEGAEPGHVLRLDILELIPAAYGWTAILPNFGLLKDEFPGPHLRFWDLGTISEGYAEFKEGIRVPTQPFLGVMGLAPSHDVELSTIPPHDFGGT
;
A
#
# COMPACT_ATOMS: atom_id res chain seq x y z
N MET A 1 -25.20 15.49 10.49
CA MET A 1 -24.33 14.45 9.91
C MET A 1 -23.12 15.17 9.34
N THR A 2 -21.98 15.11 10.02
CA THR A 2 -20.70 15.54 9.46
C THR A 2 -20.37 14.62 8.30
N ALA A 3 -20.02 15.17 7.14
CA ALA A 3 -19.56 14.37 6.01
C ALA A 3 -18.29 13.62 6.46
N HIS A 4 -18.26 12.31 6.23
CA HIS A 4 -17.08 11.49 6.51
C HIS A 4 -16.03 11.74 5.42
N ASN A 5 -14.79 12.03 5.83
CA ASN A 5 -13.70 12.25 4.87
C ASN A 5 -13.27 10.92 4.28
N TYR A 6 -13.19 10.85 2.96
CA TYR A 6 -12.95 9.59 2.27
C TYR A 6 -12.06 9.78 1.04
N ILE A 7 -11.00 8.99 0.96
CA ILE A 7 -10.09 8.88 -0.17
C ILE A 7 -10.35 7.54 -0.82
N ASN A 8 -10.75 7.55 -2.08
CA ASN A 8 -11.08 6.31 -2.79
C ASN A 8 -9.92 5.84 -3.67
N HIS A 9 -10.04 4.63 -4.18
CA HIS A 9 -9.00 3.97 -4.98
C HIS A 9 -8.63 4.70 -6.31
N SER A 10 -9.37 5.74 -6.72
CA SER A 10 -9.03 6.56 -7.90
C SER A 10 -8.07 7.70 -7.59
N ASN A 11 -7.87 8.05 -6.31
CA ASN A 11 -6.93 9.08 -5.88
C ASN A 11 -5.50 8.54 -5.78
N ILE A 12 -5.08 7.80 -6.80
CA ILE A 12 -3.83 7.06 -6.87
C ILE A 12 -2.71 7.92 -7.45
N HIS A 13 -1.50 7.80 -6.91
CA HIS A 13 -0.28 8.29 -7.53
C HIS A 13 0.88 7.30 -7.33
N LEU A 14 1.75 7.21 -8.33
CA LEU A 14 2.92 6.31 -8.36
C LEU A 14 4.24 7.08 -8.18
N LYS A 15 4.11 8.35 -7.77
CA LYS A 15 5.25 9.23 -7.51
C LYS A 15 5.02 10.09 -6.28
N TRP A 16 6.08 10.33 -5.53
CA TRP A 16 6.15 11.37 -4.51
C TRP A 16 6.51 12.69 -5.17
N SER A 17 5.62 13.69 -5.05
CA SER A 17 5.84 15.04 -5.57
C SER A 17 4.99 16.05 -4.84
N ARG A 18 5.60 17.18 -4.44
CA ARG A 18 4.88 18.32 -3.84
C ARG A 18 4.01 19.10 -4.82
N ASN A 19 4.14 18.82 -6.11
CA ASN A 19 3.35 19.46 -7.17
C ASN A 19 2.03 18.72 -7.45
N ILE A 20 1.79 17.57 -6.80
CA ILE A 20 0.50 16.88 -6.86
C ILE A 20 -0.50 17.66 -6.01
N ALA A 21 -1.58 18.13 -6.64
CA ALA A 21 -2.62 18.86 -5.94
C ALA A 21 -3.30 17.95 -4.88
N PRO A 22 -3.53 18.45 -3.65
CA PRO A 22 -4.29 17.71 -2.65
C PRO A 22 -5.69 17.38 -3.15
N VAL A 23 -6.09 16.12 -2.98
CA VAL A 23 -7.47 15.67 -3.29
C VAL A 23 -8.43 16.03 -2.16
N LEU A 24 -7.89 16.32 -0.97
CA LEU A 24 -8.62 16.72 0.23
C LEU A 24 -7.75 17.64 1.10
N THR A 25 -8.38 18.54 1.84
CA THR A 25 -7.73 19.39 2.85
C THR A 25 -8.48 19.24 4.16
N LEU A 26 -7.77 18.91 5.24
CA LEU A 26 -8.34 18.57 6.54
C LEU A 26 -7.70 19.38 7.67
N LYS A 27 -8.45 19.57 8.75
CA LYS A 27 -7.90 20.13 10.00
C LYS A 27 -7.16 19.05 10.78
N SER A 28 -6.15 19.44 11.56
CA SER A 28 -5.54 18.55 12.55
C SER A 28 -6.60 17.95 13.47
N GLY A 29 -6.51 16.64 13.73
CA GLY A 29 -7.49 15.87 14.50
C GLY A 29 -8.70 15.38 13.71
N SER A 30 -8.76 15.63 12.40
CA SER A 30 -9.79 15.03 11.54
C SER A 30 -9.51 13.55 11.29
N GLU A 31 -10.57 12.76 11.25
CA GLU A 31 -10.52 11.38 10.76
C GLU A 31 -10.73 11.33 9.25
N VAL A 32 -10.10 10.36 8.59
CA VAL A 32 -10.23 10.10 7.15
C VAL A 32 -10.08 8.60 6.90
N THR A 33 -10.94 8.07 6.04
CA THR A 33 -10.84 6.68 5.58
C THR A 33 -10.22 6.64 4.18
N PHE A 34 -9.34 5.67 3.97
CA PHE A 34 -8.76 5.36 2.68
C PHE A 34 -9.27 4.00 2.19
N ASP A 35 -9.72 3.94 0.95
CA ASP A 35 -9.98 2.71 0.22
C ASP A 35 -8.83 2.46 -0.77
N LEU A 36 -8.04 1.44 -0.46
CA LEU A 36 -6.72 1.20 -1.04
C LEU A 36 -6.74 0.01 -1.99
N ARG A 37 -5.82 0.01 -2.94
CA ARG A 37 -5.45 -1.18 -3.73
C ARG A 37 -4.22 -1.82 -3.12
N ASP A 38 -3.97 -3.07 -3.46
CA ASP A 38 -2.78 -3.80 -3.02
C ASP A 38 -1.48 -3.23 -3.63
N GLY A 39 -0.34 -3.78 -3.20
CA GLY A 39 1.00 -3.37 -3.62
C GLY A 39 1.32 -3.57 -5.11
N TYR A 40 0.42 -4.20 -5.89
CA TYR A 40 0.53 -4.29 -7.34
C TYR A 40 -0.67 -3.66 -8.05
N ASN A 41 -1.32 -2.69 -7.39
CA ASN A 41 -2.47 -1.94 -7.93
C ASN A 41 -3.64 -2.85 -8.35
N ASN A 42 -3.84 -3.96 -7.62
CA ASN A 42 -4.80 -5.03 -7.89
C ASN A 42 -4.63 -5.72 -9.26
N LEU A 43 -3.43 -5.67 -9.87
CA LEU A 43 -3.14 -6.41 -11.10
C LEU A 43 -3.04 -7.92 -10.88
N ILE A 44 -2.74 -8.35 -9.65
CA ILE A 44 -2.75 -9.75 -9.25
C ILE A 44 -4.14 -10.08 -8.70
N THR A 45 -4.83 -11.02 -9.34
CA THR A 45 -6.21 -11.40 -8.99
C THR A 45 -6.27 -12.88 -8.66
N PRO A 46 -7.33 -13.40 -8.02
CA PRO A 46 -7.42 -14.84 -7.69
C PRO A 46 -7.36 -15.78 -8.90
N SER A 47 -7.54 -15.27 -10.12
CA SER A 47 -7.36 -16.02 -11.37
C SER A 47 -5.92 -16.00 -11.93
N SER A 48 -5.04 -15.14 -11.40
CA SER A 48 -3.64 -15.05 -11.80
C SER A 48 -2.87 -16.31 -11.45
N LYS A 49 -1.89 -16.65 -12.28
CA LYS A 49 -1.00 -17.80 -12.15
C LYS A 49 0.44 -17.32 -12.03
N PRO A 50 1.36 -18.15 -11.50
CA PRO A 50 2.78 -17.81 -11.45
C PRO A 50 3.34 -17.37 -12.81
N ASP A 51 2.93 -18.02 -13.91
CA ASP A 51 3.39 -17.70 -15.27
C ASP A 51 2.94 -16.32 -15.77
N ASP A 52 1.96 -15.68 -15.12
CA ASP A 52 1.50 -14.33 -15.49
C ASP A 52 2.42 -13.25 -14.89
N LEU A 53 3.15 -13.55 -13.80
CA LEU A 53 3.95 -12.59 -13.05
C LEU A 53 5.03 -11.87 -13.89
N PRO A 54 5.79 -12.54 -14.78
CA PRO A 54 6.79 -11.88 -15.61
C PRO A 54 6.20 -10.84 -16.59
N GLY A 55 4.91 -10.94 -16.89
CA GLY A 55 4.22 -10.02 -17.80
C GLY A 55 3.54 -8.83 -17.11
N LEU A 56 3.61 -8.74 -15.78
CA LEU A 56 2.97 -7.65 -15.05
C LEU A 56 3.74 -6.33 -15.22
N ASP A 57 2.99 -5.24 -15.36
CA ASP A 57 3.57 -3.90 -15.41
C ASP A 57 4.09 -3.48 -14.03
N THR A 58 5.40 -3.58 -13.84
CA THR A 58 6.09 -3.21 -12.59
C THR A 58 5.98 -1.72 -12.28
N THR A 59 5.62 -0.87 -13.26
CA THR A 59 5.44 0.58 -13.01
C THR A 59 4.19 0.88 -12.18
N GLN A 60 3.30 -0.10 -12.01
CA GLN A 60 2.09 0.01 -11.20
C GLN A 60 2.29 -0.41 -9.73
N ALA A 61 3.49 -0.84 -9.35
CA ALA A 61 3.77 -1.31 -8.00
C ALA A 61 3.76 -0.18 -6.96
N ASP A 62 3.44 -0.54 -5.71
CA ASP A 62 3.41 0.31 -4.52
C ASP A 62 2.73 1.67 -4.73
N PRO A 63 1.45 1.68 -5.12
CA PRO A 63 0.70 2.91 -5.26
C PRO A 63 0.47 3.61 -3.91
N ALA A 64 0.60 4.93 -3.91
CA ALA A 64 0.17 5.79 -2.82
C ALA A 64 -1.18 6.44 -3.16
N PHE A 65 -1.91 6.86 -2.12
CA PHE A 65 -3.26 7.41 -2.23
C PHE A 65 -3.36 8.78 -1.55
N GLY A 66 -4.03 9.73 -2.19
CA GLY A 66 -4.12 11.12 -1.77
C GLY A 66 -3.60 12.07 -2.86
N PRO A 67 -2.81 13.11 -2.53
CA PRO A 67 -2.36 13.50 -1.19
C PRO A 67 -3.45 14.25 -0.41
N VAL A 68 -3.36 14.19 0.92
CA VAL A 68 -4.21 14.96 1.83
C VAL A 68 -3.41 16.11 2.42
N ALA A 69 -3.88 17.34 2.24
CA ALA A 69 -3.31 18.50 2.92
C ALA A 69 -3.86 18.62 4.35
N VAL A 70 -3.01 19.00 5.28
CA VAL A 70 -3.40 19.32 6.66
C VAL A 70 -3.30 20.83 6.86
N GLU A 71 -4.41 21.47 7.21
CA GLU A 71 -4.48 22.92 7.46
C GLU A 71 -3.47 23.34 8.53
N GLY A 72 -2.63 24.32 8.20
CA GLY A 72 -1.61 24.85 9.11
C GLY A 72 -0.37 23.96 9.32
N ALA A 73 -0.26 22.83 8.61
CA ALA A 73 0.99 22.07 8.58
C ALA A 73 2.04 22.81 7.72
N GLU A 74 3.26 22.95 8.24
CA GLU A 74 4.36 23.68 7.60
C GLU A 74 5.66 22.87 7.68
N PRO A 75 6.64 23.12 6.77
CA PRO A 75 7.96 22.50 6.87
C PRO A 75 8.59 22.66 8.25
N GLY A 76 9.07 21.55 8.82
CA GLY A 76 9.61 21.50 10.18
C GLY A 76 8.62 21.04 11.24
N HIS A 77 7.32 20.94 10.92
CA HIS A 77 6.33 20.27 11.77
C HIS A 77 6.40 18.75 11.62
N VAL A 78 5.83 18.04 12.60
CA VAL A 78 5.65 16.60 12.58
C VAL A 78 4.17 16.30 12.40
N LEU A 79 3.83 15.44 11.44
CA LEU A 79 2.50 14.85 11.37
C LEU A 79 2.50 13.54 12.15
N ARG A 80 1.60 13.46 13.14
CA ARG A 80 1.26 12.21 13.81
C ARG A 80 0.02 11.63 13.14
N LEU A 81 0.11 10.37 12.74
CA LEU A 81 -1.02 9.59 12.22
C LEU A 81 -1.33 8.48 13.23
N ASP A 82 -2.56 8.46 13.73
CA ASP A 82 -3.08 7.36 14.54
C ASP A 82 -3.88 6.44 13.61
N ILE A 83 -3.43 5.19 13.45
CA ILE A 83 -4.14 4.19 12.66
C ILE A 83 -5.25 3.59 13.54
N LEU A 84 -6.48 4.05 13.32
CA LEU A 84 -7.63 3.68 14.13
C LEU A 84 -8.16 2.28 13.79
N GLU A 85 -8.18 1.95 12.50
CA GLU A 85 -8.69 0.67 12.00
C GLU A 85 -7.99 0.31 10.67
N LEU A 86 -7.75 -0.98 10.47
CA LEU A 86 -7.32 -1.54 9.19
C LEU A 86 -8.22 -2.74 8.87
N ILE A 87 -8.94 -2.65 7.75
CA ILE A 87 -9.81 -3.73 7.25
C ILE A 87 -9.18 -4.27 5.96
N PRO A 88 -8.54 -5.45 6.00
CA PRO A 88 -8.02 -6.10 4.80
C PRO A 88 -9.14 -6.55 3.86
N ALA A 89 -8.78 -6.76 2.59
CA ALA A 89 -9.64 -7.43 1.62
C ALA A 89 -9.86 -8.91 1.99
N ALA A 90 -10.78 -9.57 1.29
CA ALA A 90 -11.09 -10.99 1.49
C ALA A 90 -9.92 -11.93 1.17
N TYR A 91 -8.96 -11.48 0.37
CA TYR A 91 -7.77 -12.26 0.01
C TYR A 91 -6.53 -11.37 -0.03
N GLY A 92 -5.37 -12.01 0.06
CA GLY A 92 -4.07 -11.41 -0.18
C GLY A 92 -3.21 -12.33 -1.04
N TRP A 93 -2.02 -11.86 -1.42
CA TRP A 93 -1.08 -12.66 -2.18
C TRP A 93 0.36 -12.46 -1.72
N THR A 94 1.19 -13.47 -2.00
CA THR A 94 2.64 -13.39 -1.88
C THR A 94 3.23 -13.94 -3.15
N ALA A 95 4.21 -13.23 -3.72
CA ALA A 95 4.84 -13.61 -4.96
C ALA A 95 6.36 -13.67 -4.83
N ILE A 96 6.97 -14.57 -5.60
CA ILE A 96 8.39 -14.51 -5.96
C ILE A 96 8.41 -14.04 -7.41
N LEU A 97 9.02 -12.88 -7.65
CA LEU A 97 9.24 -12.34 -8.98
C LEU A 97 10.63 -12.79 -9.47
N PRO A 98 10.78 -13.26 -10.73
CA PRO A 98 12.08 -13.64 -11.26
C PRO A 98 13.11 -12.51 -11.14
N ASN A 99 14.35 -12.86 -10.75
CA ASN A 99 15.47 -11.94 -10.58
C ASN A 99 15.29 -10.87 -9.48
N PHE A 100 14.28 -10.98 -8.63
CA PHE A 100 13.97 -10.02 -7.56
C PHE A 100 14.01 -10.68 -6.18
N GLY A 101 14.37 -9.90 -5.17
CA GLY A 101 14.47 -10.36 -3.78
C GLY A 101 15.83 -10.98 -3.43
N LEU A 102 15.98 -11.29 -2.14
CA LEU A 102 17.25 -11.74 -1.55
C LEU A 102 17.68 -13.13 -2.06
N LEU A 103 16.71 -14.04 -2.27
CA LEU A 103 16.93 -15.45 -2.63
C LEU A 103 16.65 -15.74 -4.11
N LYS A 104 16.84 -14.74 -4.97
CA LYS A 104 16.51 -14.83 -6.40
C LYS A 104 17.30 -15.92 -7.14
N ASP A 105 18.50 -16.27 -6.64
CA ASP A 105 19.37 -17.27 -7.25
C ASP A 105 18.93 -18.69 -6.85
N GLU A 106 18.36 -18.88 -5.66
CA GLU A 106 17.78 -20.13 -5.19
C GLU A 106 16.35 -20.37 -5.71
N PHE A 107 15.60 -19.31 -5.96
CA PHE A 107 14.24 -19.35 -6.49
C PHE A 107 14.12 -18.54 -7.80
N PRO A 108 14.70 -19.04 -8.91
CA PRO A 108 14.76 -18.28 -10.16
C PRO A 108 13.41 -18.18 -10.90
N GLY A 109 12.46 -19.07 -10.58
CA GLY A 109 11.14 -19.11 -11.22
C GLY A 109 10.09 -18.28 -10.47
N PRO A 110 9.00 -17.89 -11.17
CA PRO A 110 7.91 -17.20 -10.52
C PRO A 110 7.15 -18.14 -9.57
N HIS A 111 6.74 -17.62 -8.41
CA HIS A 111 5.82 -18.30 -7.51
C HIS A 111 4.72 -17.34 -7.08
N LEU A 112 3.50 -17.87 -6.90
CA LEU A 112 2.35 -17.10 -6.43
C LEU A 112 1.56 -17.92 -5.41
N ARG A 113 1.27 -17.31 -4.26
CA ARG A 113 0.41 -17.86 -3.22
C ARG A 113 -0.71 -16.87 -2.94
N PHE A 114 -1.95 -17.35 -3.01
CA PHE A 114 -3.10 -16.63 -2.45
C PHE A 114 -3.34 -17.04 -1.00
N TRP A 115 -3.74 -16.06 -0.22
CA TRP A 115 -4.12 -16.19 1.18
C TRP A 115 -5.61 -15.91 1.32
N ASP A 116 -6.32 -16.79 2.01
CA ASP A 116 -7.66 -16.48 2.50
C ASP A 116 -7.52 -15.62 3.75
N LEU A 117 -8.01 -14.38 3.68
CA LEU A 117 -7.97 -13.43 4.78
C LEU A 117 -9.30 -13.37 5.54
N GLY A 118 -10.27 -14.23 5.22
CA GLY A 118 -11.55 -14.31 5.93
C GLY A 118 -11.41 -14.70 7.41
N THR A 119 -10.31 -15.36 7.77
CA THR A 119 -9.98 -15.74 9.16
C THR A 119 -9.22 -14.65 9.93
N ILE A 120 -8.99 -13.48 9.32
CA ILE A 120 -8.14 -12.45 9.95
C ILE A 120 -8.72 -11.91 11.26
N SER A 121 -10.04 -11.90 11.40
CA SER A 121 -10.73 -11.53 12.65
C SER A 121 -10.49 -12.53 13.78
N GLU A 122 -10.06 -13.76 13.46
CA GLU A 122 -9.61 -14.78 14.40
C GLU A 122 -8.12 -14.63 14.77
N GLY A 123 -7.42 -13.64 14.20
CA GLY A 123 -6.01 -13.34 14.48
C GLY A 123 -5.00 -14.18 13.69
N TYR A 124 -5.43 -14.86 12.63
CA TYR A 124 -4.54 -15.61 11.74
C TYR A 124 -5.03 -15.62 10.28
N ALA A 125 -4.16 -16.05 9.37
CA ALA A 125 -4.50 -16.44 8.01
C ALA A 125 -4.01 -17.87 7.76
N GLU A 126 -4.81 -18.69 7.08
CA GLU A 126 -4.45 -20.08 6.81
C GLU A 126 -3.54 -20.17 5.59
N PHE A 127 -2.29 -20.61 5.80
CA PHE A 127 -1.35 -20.83 4.71
C PHE A 127 -1.70 -22.11 3.96
N LYS A 128 -2.01 -23.20 4.65
CA LYS A 128 -2.45 -24.51 4.14
C LYS A 128 -3.27 -25.18 5.25
N GLU A 129 -4.00 -26.25 4.93
CA GLU A 129 -4.77 -27.01 5.93
C GLU A 129 -3.93 -27.30 7.18
N GLY A 130 -4.36 -26.74 8.31
CA GLY A 130 -3.70 -26.90 9.61
C GLY A 130 -2.44 -26.04 9.84
N ILE A 131 -2.03 -25.21 8.88
CA ILE A 131 -0.90 -24.28 8.99
C ILE A 131 -1.45 -22.85 9.05
N ARG A 132 -1.47 -22.28 10.26
CA ARG A 132 -1.99 -20.93 10.54
C ARG A 132 -0.84 -19.97 10.82
N VAL A 133 -0.90 -18.80 10.18
CA VAL A 133 0.08 -17.72 10.36
C VAL A 133 -0.60 -16.56 11.10
N PRO A 134 -0.08 -16.12 12.27
CA PRO A 134 -0.64 -14.98 12.99
C PRO A 134 -0.65 -13.72 12.12
N THR A 135 -1.72 -12.94 12.20
CA THR A 135 -1.91 -11.75 11.37
C THR A 135 -1.60 -10.47 12.15
N GLN A 136 -0.85 -9.58 11.51
CA GLN A 136 -0.56 -8.23 11.98
C GLN A 136 -0.62 -7.28 10.79
N PRO A 137 -1.83 -6.82 10.38
CA PRO A 137 -1.97 -5.90 9.26
C PRO A 137 -1.23 -4.59 9.52
N PHE A 138 -0.55 -4.08 8.50
CA PHE A 138 0.13 -2.80 8.55
C PHE A 138 0.11 -2.16 7.15
N LEU A 139 0.38 -0.86 7.09
CA LEU A 139 0.48 -0.11 5.84
C LEU A 139 1.95 -0.07 5.40
N GLY A 140 2.26 -0.70 4.27
CA GLY A 140 3.62 -0.74 3.72
C GLY A 140 4.08 0.60 3.13
N VAL A 141 3.17 1.37 2.53
CA VAL A 141 3.48 2.65 1.89
C VAL A 141 2.79 3.78 2.63
N MET A 142 3.58 4.63 3.29
CA MET A 142 3.10 5.85 3.94
C MET A 142 4.18 6.92 3.86
N GLY A 143 3.82 8.15 3.51
CA GLY A 143 4.80 9.22 3.43
C GLY A 143 4.20 10.60 3.20
N LEU A 144 5.08 11.60 3.27
CA LEU A 144 4.78 13.00 2.97
C LEU A 144 5.33 13.39 1.60
N ALA A 145 4.81 14.48 1.04
CA ALA A 145 5.40 15.05 -0.16
C ALA A 145 6.84 15.54 0.11
N PRO A 146 7.77 15.37 -0.85
CA PRO A 146 9.16 15.80 -0.69
C PRO A 146 9.26 17.33 -0.60
N SER A 147 10.31 17.83 0.05
CA SER A 147 10.56 19.27 0.16
C SER A 147 10.99 19.94 -1.16
N HIS A 148 11.40 19.14 -2.14
CA HIS A 148 11.92 19.56 -3.44
C HIS A 148 10.95 19.23 -4.59
N ASP A 149 11.18 19.85 -5.76
CA ASP A 149 10.32 19.68 -6.94
C ASP A 149 10.62 18.41 -7.76
N VAL A 150 11.66 17.65 -7.42
CA VAL A 150 11.96 16.37 -8.09
C VAL A 150 10.85 15.37 -7.80
N GLU A 151 10.24 14.83 -8.86
CA GLU A 151 9.34 13.69 -8.73
C GLU A 151 10.15 12.42 -8.47
N LEU A 152 9.80 11.73 -7.39
CA LEU A 152 10.44 10.46 -7.01
C LEU A 152 9.46 9.32 -7.21
N SER A 153 9.93 8.15 -7.62
CA SER A 153 9.14 6.92 -7.62
C SER A 153 8.67 6.60 -6.19
N THR A 154 7.54 5.91 -6.03
CA THR A 154 7.09 5.44 -4.71
C THR A 154 8.05 4.40 -4.08
N ILE A 155 8.80 3.72 -4.94
CA ILE A 155 9.90 2.80 -4.60
C ILE A 155 11.22 3.48 -4.98
N PRO A 156 12.26 3.53 -4.12
CA PRO A 156 12.40 2.97 -2.77
C PRO A 156 11.86 3.91 -1.64
N PRO A 157 12.01 3.53 -0.35
CA PRO A 157 11.78 4.45 0.77
C PRO A 157 12.70 5.67 0.74
N HIS A 158 12.20 6.76 1.34
CA HIS A 158 12.88 8.03 1.53
C HIS A 158 12.79 8.51 3.00
N ASP A 159 13.43 9.63 3.31
CA ASP A 159 13.40 10.26 4.64
C ASP A 159 12.02 10.79 5.05
N PHE A 160 11.13 11.01 4.06
CA PHE A 160 9.74 11.39 4.25
C PHE A 160 8.76 10.20 4.26
N GLY A 161 9.27 8.96 4.35
CA GLY A 161 8.47 7.73 4.25
C GLY A 161 8.58 7.08 2.86
N GLY A 162 7.56 6.34 2.45
CA GLY A 162 7.57 5.54 1.22
C GLY A 162 7.32 4.06 1.50
N THR A 163 7.71 3.20 0.55
CA THR A 163 7.68 1.72 0.63
C THR A 163 8.66 1.17 1.67
#